data_AF-A0A387HQ61-F1
#
_entry.id   AF-A0A387HQ61-F1
#
_cell.length_a   1.000
_cell.length_b   1.000
_cell.length_c   1.000
_cell.angle_alpha   90.00
_cell.angle_beta   90.00
_cell.angle_gamma   90.00
#
_symmetry.space_group_name_H-M   'P 1'
#
loop_
_entity.id
_entity.type
_entity.pdbx_description
1 polymer ?
#
loop_
_entity_poly.entity_id
_entity_poly.type
_entity_poly.pdbx_seq_one_letter_code
_entity_poly.pdbx_strand_id
1 'polypeptide(L)'
;MTEVSNVLRNNGKVAVSLKGFDGETAAEQYALAYKKWRSGDWAATQWEMGQIGLQIQMGNFEWRNITFYSKEGKVVEIPEPNWDMLNG
;
A
#
# COMPACT_ATOMS: atom_id res chain seq x y z
N MET A 1 -11.93 10.72 -2.72
CA MET A 1 -11.25 9.40 -2.62
C MET A 1 -11.45 8.63 -3.92
N THR A 2 -10.99 9.18 -5.06
CA THR A 2 -11.38 8.66 -6.40
C THR A 2 -10.17 8.39 -7.31
N GLU A 3 -8.96 8.81 -6.92
CA GLU A 3 -7.80 8.72 -7.81
C GLU A 3 -7.16 7.33 -7.79
N VAL A 4 -6.95 6.73 -6.61
CA VAL A 4 -6.27 5.43 -6.50
C VAL A 4 -7.07 4.30 -7.18
N SER A 5 -8.38 4.21 -6.97
CA SER A 5 -9.19 3.16 -7.61
C SER A 5 -9.24 3.27 -9.14
N ASN A 6 -9.19 4.48 -9.70
CA ASN A 6 -9.14 4.68 -11.14
C ASN A 6 -7.76 4.38 -11.74
N VAL A 7 -6.67 4.73 -11.03
CA VAL A 7 -5.30 4.43 -11.45
C VAL A 7 -5.01 2.93 -11.36
N LEU A 8 -5.47 2.27 -10.30
CA LEU A 8 -5.35 0.82 -10.12
C LEU A 8 -6.05 0.04 -11.23
N ARG A 9 -7.21 0.51 -11.69
CA ARG A 9 -7.99 -0.15 -12.75
C ARG A 9 -7.29 -0.18 -14.11
N ASN A 10 -6.29 0.66 -14.33
CA ASN A 10 -5.60 0.82 -15.61
C ASN A 10 -4.13 0.36 -15.56
N ASN A 11 -3.76 -0.39 -14.51
CA ASN A 11 -2.36 -0.76 -14.21
C ASN A 11 -1.41 0.45 -14.23
N GLY A 12 -1.93 1.62 -13.83
CA GLY A 12 -1.16 2.87 -13.81
C GLY A 12 -0.16 2.89 -12.66
N LYS A 13 0.91 3.66 -12.79
CA LYS A 13 1.89 3.81 -11.70
C LYS A 13 1.25 4.51 -10.50
N VAL A 14 1.33 3.89 -9.32
CA VAL A 14 0.78 4.46 -8.07
C VAL A 14 1.94 4.98 -7.24
N ALA A 15 1.83 6.23 -6.79
CA ALA A 15 2.77 6.84 -5.86
C ALA A 15 2.19 6.81 -4.44
N VAL A 16 2.90 6.19 -3.50
CA VAL A 16 2.47 6.07 -2.11
C VAL A 16 3.46 6.80 -1.20
N SER A 17 2.99 7.77 -0.43
CA SER A 17 3.79 8.40 0.61
C SER A 17 3.59 7.69 1.95
N LEU A 18 4.68 7.19 2.53
CA LEU A 18 4.70 6.59 3.87
C LEU A 18 4.85 7.62 4.99
N LYS A 19 4.63 8.90 4.68
CA LYS A 19 4.69 9.95 5.69
C LYS A 19 3.54 9.81 6.69
N GLY A 20 3.88 9.65 7.96
CA GLY A 20 2.90 9.55 9.05
C GLY A 20 2.46 8.13 9.39
N PHE A 21 3.09 7.10 8.80
CA PHE A 21 2.86 5.71 9.19
C PHE A 21 3.78 5.30 10.34
N ASP A 22 3.21 4.49 11.24
CA ASP A 22 3.96 3.80 12.30
C ASP A 22 4.76 2.64 11.70
N GLY A 23 6.01 2.47 12.12
CA GLY A 23 6.90 1.35 11.74
C GLY A 23 8.35 1.80 11.56
N GLU A 24 9.30 0.92 11.88
CA GLU A 24 10.74 1.19 11.76
C GLU A 24 11.23 1.14 10.31
N THR A 25 10.63 0.26 9.50
CA THR A 25 10.97 0.09 8.08
C THR A 25 9.80 0.43 7.18
N ALA A 26 10.08 0.79 5.92
CA ALA A 26 9.04 1.08 4.93
C ALA A 26 8.09 -0.11 4.71
N ALA A 27 8.64 -1.33 4.69
CA ALA A 27 7.85 -2.56 4.58
C ALA A 27 6.93 -2.76 5.78
N GLU A 28 7.43 -2.51 6.99
CA GLU A 28 6.64 -2.61 8.22
C GLU A 28 5.54 -1.53 8.27
N GLN A 29 5.85 -0.31 7.84
CA GLN A 29 4.86 0.77 7.71
C GLN A 29 3.71 0.37 6.79
N TYR A 30 4.01 -0.21 5.63
CA TYR A 30 2.99 -0.75 4.73
C TYR A 30 2.19 -1.89 5.37
N ALA A 31 2.88 -2.86 5.98
CA ALA A 31 2.24 -4.02 6.62
C ALA A 31 1.29 -3.59 7.75
N LEU A 32 1.71 -2.65 8.60
CA LEU A 32 0.89 -2.11 9.68
C LEU A 32 -0.30 -1.32 9.14
N ALA A 33 -0.11 -0.51 8.09
CA ALA A 33 -1.19 0.19 7.42
C ALA A 33 -2.25 -0.76 6.85
N TYR A 34 -1.81 -1.80 6.15
CA TYR A 34 -2.67 -2.82 5.58
C TYR A 34 -3.44 -3.58 6.66
N LYS A 35 -2.78 -3.94 7.76
CA LYS A 35 -3.42 -4.58 8.92
C LYS A 35 -4.44 -3.66 9.59
N LYS A 36 -4.11 -2.38 9.80
CA LYS A 36 -5.04 -1.39 10.36
C LYS A 36 -6.29 -1.25 9.49
N TRP A 37 -6.13 -1.17 8.17
CA TRP A 37 -7.25 -1.18 7.24
C TRP A 37 -8.14 -2.43 7.39
N ARG A 38 -7.51 -3.60 7.48
CA ARG A 38 -8.20 -4.89 7.65
C ARG A 38 -8.93 -4.99 8.99
N SER A 39 -8.39 -4.37 10.04
CA SER A 39 -9.03 -4.26 11.36
C SER A 39 -10.14 -3.21 11.42
N GLY A 40 -10.40 -2.49 10.33
CA GLY A 40 -11.48 -1.51 10.25
C GLY A 40 -11.07 -0.08 10.61
N ASP A 41 -9.79 0.27 10.52
CA ASP A 41 -9.33 1.66 10.53
C ASP A 41 -9.33 2.18 9.08
N TRP A 42 -10.26 3.10 8.77
CA TRP A 42 -10.51 3.57 7.41
C TRP A 42 -9.92 4.95 7.15
N ALA A 43 -8.82 5.31 7.83
CA ALA A 43 -8.13 6.53 7.47
C ALA A 43 -7.78 6.47 5.98
N ALA A 44 -7.93 7.59 5.27
CA ALA A 44 -7.84 7.63 3.80
C ALA A 44 -6.58 6.90 3.28
N THR A 45 -5.45 7.05 3.97
CA THR A 45 -4.16 6.46 3.60
C THR A 45 -4.08 4.94 3.84
N GLN A 46 -4.74 4.43 4.88
CA GLN A 46 -4.81 2.98 5.14
C GLN A 46 -5.72 2.30 4.12
N TRP A 47 -6.83 2.96 3.78
CA TRP A 47 -7.74 2.51 2.74
C TRP A 47 -7.05 2.35 1.40
N GLU A 48 -6.20 3.30 1.02
CA GLU A 48 -5.37 3.21 -0.19
C GLU A 48 -4.43 1.99 -0.16
N MET A 49 -3.77 1.71 0.98
CA MET A 49 -2.89 0.53 1.11
C MET A 49 -3.67 -0.79 0.98
N GLY A 50 -4.83 -0.86 1.63
CA GLY A 50 -5.73 -2.00 1.57
C GLY A 50 -6.21 -2.30 0.15
N GLN A 51 -6.63 -1.27 -0.58
CA GLN A 51 -7.05 -1.39 -1.97
C GLN A 51 -5.90 -1.85 -2.88
N ILE A 52 -4.70 -1.29 -2.72
CA ILE A 52 -3.51 -1.72 -3.47
C ILE A 52 -3.27 -3.22 -3.24
N GLY A 53 -3.23 -3.66 -1.98
CA GLY A 53 -2.99 -5.06 -1.67
C GLY A 53 -4.07 -6.00 -2.20
N LEU A 54 -5.34 -5.57 -2.13
CA LEU A 54 -6.46 -6.33 -2.68
C LEU A 54 -6.36 -6.47 -4.21
N GLN A 55 -6.04 -5.39 -4.94
CA GLN A 55 -5.91 -5.45 -6.40
C GLN A 55 -4.75 -6.34 -6.85
N ILE A 56 -3.65 -6.36 -6.10
CA ILE A 56 -2.51 -7.25 -6.36
C ILE A 56 -2.88 -8.71 -6.11
N GLN A 57 -3.55 -9.00 -4.99
CA GLN A 57 -4.08 -10.33 -4.68
C GLN A 57 -5.10 -10.81 -5.74
N MET A 58 -5.86 -9.89 -6.33
CA MET A 58 -6.80 -10.19 -7.42
C MET A 58 -6.12 -10.34 -8.79
N GLY A 59 -4.83 -10.06 -8.92
CA GLY A 59 -4.09 -10.10 -10.19
C GLY A 59 -4.43 -8.95 -11.15
N ASN A 60 -5.11 -7.90 -10.67
CA ASN A 60 -5.46 -6.72 -11.47
C ASN A 60 -4.34 -5.67 -11.51
N PHE A 61 -3.35 -5.81 -10.62
CA PHE A 61 -2.28 -4.85 -10.44
C PHE A 61 -0.97 -5.55 -10.10
N GLU A 62 0.16 -4.95 -10.47
CA GLU A 62 1.48 -5.51 -10.18
C GLU A 62 2.20 -4.65 -9.13
N TRP A 63 2.80 -5.30 -8.12
CA TRP A 63 3.53 -4.60 -7.04
C TRP A 63 4.66 -3.69 -7.57
N ARG A 64 5.33 -4.11 -8.65
CA ARG A 64 6.38 -3.32 -9.31
C ARG A 64 5.92 -1.96 -9.87
N ASN A 65 4.60 -1.77 -10.05
CA ASN A 65 4.03 -0.51 -10.53
C ASN A 65 3.79 0.50 -9.38
N ILE A 66 4.09 0.13 -8.14
CA ILE A 66 4.01 1.01 -6.98
C ILE A 66 5.37 1.66 -6.73
N THR A 67 5.37 2.98 -6.59
CA THR A 67 6.51 3.75 -6.10
C THR A 67 6.21 4.22 -4.69
N PHE A 68 6.98 3.73 -3.72
CA PHE A 68 6.86 4.16 -2.34
C PHE A 68 7.82 5.29 -2.04
N TYR A 69 7.37 6.25 -1.25
CA TYR A 69 8.14 7.38 -0.77
C TYR A 69 8.22 7.30 0.75
N SER A 70 9.42 7.44 1.31
CA SER A 70 9.62 7.50 2.76
C SER A 70 8.99 8.77 3.37
N LYS A 71 8.98 8.84 4.70
CA LYS A 71 8.61 10.05 5.45
C LYS A 71 9.38 11.32 5.03
N GLU A 72 10.59 11.16 4.50
CA GLU A 72 11.45 12.23 3.99
C GLU A 72 11.17 12.58 2.50
N GLY A 73 10.23 11.87 1.85
CA GLY A 73 9.94 12.04 0.43
C GLY A 73 10.93 11.37 -0.51
N LYS A 74 11.77 10.45 -0.02
CA LYS A 74 12.73 9.69 -0.84
C LYS A 74 12.08 8.41 -1.35
N VAL A 75 12.34 8.04 -2.60
CA VAL A 75 11.88 6.75 -3.13
C VAL A 75 12.50 5.62 -2.31
N VAL A 76 11.65 4.71 -1.83
CA VAL A 76 12.05 3.51 -1.11
C VAL A 76 11.53 2.30 -1.85
N GLU A 77 12.39 1.29 -1.96
CA GLU A 77 11.98 0.00 -2.49
C GLU A 77 11.40 -0.82 -1.35
N ILE A 78 10.17 -1.28 -1.55
CA ILE A 78 9.50 -2.20 -0.63
C ILE A 78 9.28 -3.48 -1.42
N PRO A 79 9.80 -4.63 -0.98
CA PRO A 79 9.48 -5.90 -1.62
C PRO A 79 8.01 -6.25 -1.40
N GLU A 80 7.42 -6.99 -2.33
CA GLU A 80 6.04 -7.46 -2.16
C GLU A 80 5.94 -8.28 -0.87
N PRO A 81 5.04 -7.90 0.06
CA PRO A 81 4.93 -8.60 1.33
C PRO A 81 4.28 -9.97 1.13
N ASN A 82 4.57 -10.88 2.06
CA ASN A 82 3.85 -12.15 2.08
C ASN A 82 2.39 -11.91 2.51
N TRP A 83 1.49 -11.90 1.52
CA TRP A 83 0.06 -11.67 1.70
C TRP A 83 -0.59 -12.66 2.67
N ASP A 84 -0.14 -13.91 2.69
CA ASP A 84 -0.68 -14.94 3.58
C ASP A 84 -0.44 -14.57 5.06
N MET A 85 0.77 -14.08 5.36
CA MET A 85 1.14 -13.60 6.70
C MET A 85 0.47 -12.27 7.10
N LEU A 86 -0.01 -11.48 6.12
CA LEU A 86 -0.75 -10.26 6.36
C LEU A 86 -2.26 -10.48 6.47
N ASN A 87 -2.77 -11.55 5.87
CA ASN A 87 -4.18 -11.91 5.85
C ASN A 87 -4.60 -12.76 7.06
N GLY A 88 -3.64 -13.50 7.65
CA GLY A 88 -3.83 -14.39 8.81
C GLY A 88 -3.90 -13.68 10.15
#